data_AF-A0A3D1BIN7-F1
#
_entry.id   AF-A0A3D1BIN7-F1
#
_cell.length_a   1.000
_cell.length_b   1.000
_cell.length_c   1.000
_cell.angle_alpha   90.00
_cell.angle_beta   90.00
_cell.angle_gamma   90.00
#
_symmetry.space_group_name_H-M   'P 1'
#
loop_
_entity.id
_entity.type
_entity.pdbx_description
1 polymer ?
#
loop_
_entity_poly.entity_id
_entity_poly.type
_entity_poly.pdbx_seq_one_letter_code
_entity_poly.pdbx_strand_id
1 'polypeptide(L)'
;MQEIIITIRGFFININPLWVYLIISIIGLFIYWRGCTETRKDRSSIFDTFSVSMLFGLIMARVSYLVINWSEYARFTWYFLPYERYGDSMYFFRLLPWRLMRVWDGGLTIFVAMIAFLLFITILVTLVKKWRWYQVYFPVFFSMIVMLGISYIYMGLLNENTEWMIQGAVLSVIPIIFWITSKFLLVSIKNGVKRRKILVYIGALLVTLTSIYISYRYLLDDVSQFELISVITLILWTAVMDILLIIDINRPNVTIERLSSVRAVDIEINQPIKL
;
A
#
# COMPACT_ATOMS: atom_id res chain seq x y z
N MET A 1 3.81 -20.36 26.04
CA MET A 1 3.93 -19.24 25.07
C MET A 1 4.97 -19.53 24.00
N GLN A 2 6.17 -20.03 24.36
CA GLN A 2 7.21 -20.42 23.39
C GLN A 2 6.79 -21.53 22.42
N GLU A 3 6.10 -22.57 22.90
CA GLU A 3 5.60 -23.66 22.02
C GLU A 3 4.63 -23.16 20.93
N ILE A 4 3.77 -22.20 21.26
CA ILE A 4 2.83 -21.61 20.30
C ILE A 4 3.60 -20.86 19.20
N ILE A 5 4.62 -20.07 19.57
CA ILE A 5 5.46 -19.33 18.62
C ILE A 5 6.23 -20.30 17.71
N ILE A 6 6.80 -21.38 18.26
CA ILE A 6 7.51 -22.41 17.50
C ILE A 6 6.57 -23.10 16.50
N THR A 7 5.35 -23.42 16.92
CA THR A 7 4.35 -24.08 16.08
C THR A 7 3.91 -23.17 14.92
N ILE A 8 3.60 -21.91 15.23
CA ILE A 8 3.25 -20.89 14.24
C ILE A 8 4.41 -20.69 13.24
N ARG A 9 5.64 -20.64 13.72
CA ARG A 9 6.83 -20.50 12.87
C ARG A 9 7.00 -21.69 11.93
N GLY A 10 6.86 -22.92 12.44
CA GLY A 10 6.95 -24.13 11.62
C GLY A 10 5.93 -24.13 10.47
N PHE A 11 4.74 -23.58 10.70
CA PHE A 11 3.75 -23.37 9.65
C PHE A 11 4.22 -22.34 8.61
N PHE A 12 4.69 -21.16 9.04
CA PHE A 12 5.08 -20.08 8.12
C PHE A 12 6.34 -20.35 7.29
N ILE A 13 7.31 -21.11 7.81
CA ILE A 13 8.52 -21.48 7.06
C ILE A 13 8.18 -22.35 5.84
N ASN A 14 7.14 -23.18 5.95
CA ASN A 14 6.74 -24.10 4.88
C ASN A 14 5.84 -23.45 3.82
N ILE A 15 5.38 -22.22 4.06
CA ILE A 15 4.52 -21.50 3.12
C ILE A 15 5.38 -20.75 2.11
N ASN A 16 5.05 -20.90 0.83
CA ASN A 16 5.68 -20.11 -0.22
C ASN A 16 5.46 -18.60 0.05
N PRO A 17 6.52 -17.76 0.08
CA PRO A 17 6.41 -16.34 0.36
C PRO A 17 5.38 -15.59 -0.49
N LEU A 18 5.12 -16.05 -1.71
CA LEU A 18 4.11 -15.47 -2.60
C LEU A 18 2.71 -15.48 -1.97
N TRP A 19 2.31 -16.58 -1.32
CA TRP A 19 1.02 -16.66 -0.64
C TRP A 19 0.91 -15.67 0.52
N VAL A 20 2.01 -15.48 1.25
CA VAL A 20 2.07 -14.51 2.34
C VAL A 20 1.92 -13.09 1.80
N TYR A 21 2.66 -12.74 0.75
CA TYR A 21 2.52 -11.42 0.09
C TYR A 21 1.12 -11.19 -0.47
N LEU A 22 0.47 -12.24 -1.01
CA LEU A 22 -0.90 -12.16 -1.50
C LEU A 22 -1.87 -11.86 -0.35
N ILE A 23 -1.75 -12.54 0.79
CA ILE A 23 -2.59 -12.28 1.97
C ILE A 23 -2.36 -10.85 2.49
N ILE A 24 -1.11 -10.42 2.59
CA ILE A 24 -0.75 -9.04 3.00
C ILE A 24 -1.40 -8.01 2.06
N SER A 25 -1.36 -8.27 0.75
CA SER A 25 -1.95 -7.41 -0.27
C SER A 25 -3.48 -7.35 -0.16
N ILE A 26 -4.14 -8.47 0.13
CA ILE A 26 -5.59 -8.51 0.36
C ILE A 26 -5.97 -7.68 1.60
N ILE A 27 -5.18 -7.77 2.67
CA ILE A 27 -5.43 -6.97 3.89
C ILE A 27 -5.26 -5.48 3.59
N GLY A 28 -4.20 -5.09 2.88
CA GLY A 28 -4.01 -3.71 2.43
C GLY A 28 -5.17 -3.21 1.57
N LEU A 29 -5.57 -4.01 0.57
CA LEU A 29 -6.70 -3.72 -0.30
C LEU A 29 -7.99 -3.51 0.51
N PHE A 30 -8.24 -4.35 1.51
CA PHE A 30 -9.43 -4.21 2.37
C PHE A 30 -9.45 -2.86 3.10
N ILE A 31 -8.31 -2.43 3.66
CA ILE A 31 -8.20 -1.13 4.35
C ILE A 31 -8.42 0.02 3.37
N TYR A 32 -7.74 -0.02 2.22
CA TYR A 32 -7.87 0.99 1.17
C TYR A 32 -9.31 1.07 0.63
N TRP A 33 -9.91 -0.08 0.33
CA TRP A 33 -11.29 -0.19 -0.16
C TRP A 33 -12.31 0.32 0.85
N ARG A 34 -12.18 -0.07 2.12
CA ARG A 34 -13.08 0.42 3.17
C ARG A 34 -13.03 1.93 3.30
N GLY A 35 -11.83 2.52 3.30
CA GLY A 35 -11.66 3.97 3.39
C GLY A 35 -12.22 4.72 2.16
N CYS A 36 -12.00 4.18 0.96
CA CYS A 36 -12.49 4.79 -0.28
C CYS A 36 -14.01 4.64 -0.48
N THR A 37 -14.61 3.55 0.00
CA THR A 37 -16.07 3.35 -0.09
C THR A 37 -16.84 4.31 0.81
N GLU A 38 -16.31 4.67 1.98
CA GLU A 38 -16.88 5.73 2.84
C GLU A 38 -16.95 7.09 2.13
N THR A 39 -16.07 7.34 1.15
CA THR A 39 -16.05 8.56 0.33
C THR A 39 -16.69 8.39 -1.05
N ARG A 40 -17.44 7.31 -1.25
CA ARG A 40 -18.23 6.98 -2.45
C ARG A 40 -17.39 6.90 -3.74
N LYS A 41 -16.16 6.39 -3.65
CA LYS A 41 -15.36 6.08 -4.84
C LYS A 41 -15.86 4.82 -5.53
N ASP A 42 -15.69 4.77 -6.85
CA ASP A 42 -16.08 3.62 -7.65
C ASP A 42 -15.21 2.40 -7.31
N ARG A 43 -15.86 1.24 -7.13
CA ARG A 43 -15.25 -0.01 -6.67
C ARG A 43 -14.23 -0.54 -7.68
N SER A 44 -14.54 -0.43 -8.98
CA SER A 44 -13.63 -0.83 -10.07
C SER A 44 -12.31 -0.05 -9.98
N SER A 45 -12.42 1.28 -9.88
CA SER A 45 -11.28 2.19 -9.85
C SER A 45 -10.44 2.05 -8.57
N ILE A 46 -11.05 1.70 -7.42
CA ILE A 46 -10.30 1.37 -6.20
C ILE A 46 -9.41 0.16 -6.47
N PHE A 47 -9.97 -0.91 -7.04
CA PHE A 47 -9.21 -2.13 -7.32
C PHE A 47 -8.10 -1.89 -8.34
N ASP A 48 -8.39 -1.18 -9.43
CA ASP A 48 -7.41 -0.87 -10.48
C ASP A 48 -6.23 -0.08 -9.91
N THR A 49 -6.49 1.01 -9.18
CA THR A 49 -5.44 1.86 -8.62
C THR A 49 -4.58 1.11 -7.62
N PHE A 50 -5.18 0.27 -6.77
CA PHE A 50 -4.44 -0.55 -5.82
C PHE A 50 -3.57 -1.59 -6.53
N SER A 51 -4.16 -2.37 -7.45
CA SER A 51 -3.49 -3.49 -8.11
C SER A 51 -2.32 -3.03 -8.98
N VAL A 52 -2.52 -1.93 -9.72
CA VAL A 52 -1.45 -1.33 -10.53
C VAL A 52 -0.32 -0.82 -9.64
N SER A 53 -0.64 -0.13 -8.54
CA SER A 53 0.38 0.37 -7.61
C SER A 53 1.15 -0.76 -6.93
N MET A 54 0.47 -1.86 -6.58
CA MET A 54 1.09 -3.04 -6.01
C MET A 54 2.04 -3.72 -7.00
N LEU A 55 1.61 -3.87 -8.25
CA LEU A 55 2.43 -4.45 -9.31
C LEU A 55 3.71 -3.64 -9.53
N PHE A 56 3.61 -2.32 -9.65
CA PHE A 56 4.79 -1.47 -9.77
C PHE A 56 5.66 -1.46 -8.50
N GLY A 57 5.05 -1.54 -7.31
CA GLY A 57 5.77 -1.68 -6.06
C GLY A 57 6.63 -2.94 -6.02
N LEU A 58 6.08 -4.09 -6.45
CA LEU A 58 6.81 -5.36 -6.54
C LEU A 58 7.95 -5.30 -7.57
N ILE A 59 7.72 -4.70 -8.73
CA ILE A 59 8.76 -4.51 -9.76
C ILE A 59 9.91 -3.69 -9.19
N MET A 60 9.61 -2.55 -8.54
CA MET A 60 10.64 -1.70 -7.95
C MET A 60 11.43 -2.42 -6.86
N ALA A 61 10.76 -3.16 -5.97
CA ALA A 61 11.42 -3.94 -4.94
C ALA A 61 12.30 -5.06 -5.47
N ARG A 62 11.91 -5.68 -6.60
CA ARG A 62 12.75 -6.68 -7.26
C ARG A 62 13.98 -6.03 -7.88
N VAL A 63 13.81 -4.90 -8.57
CA VAL A 63 14.93 -4.15 -9.16
C VAL A 63 15.92 -3.72 -8.09
N SER A 64 15.48 -3.11 -6.99
CA SER A 64 16.38 -2.70 -5.90
C SER A 64 17.09 -3.90 -5.27
N TYR A 65 16.39 -5.02 -5.03
CA TYR A 65 17.02 -6.23 -4.51
C TYR A 65 18.12 -6.77 -5.44
N LEU A 66 17.86 -6.79 -6.75
CA LEU A 66 18.82 -7.24 -7.76
C LEU A 66 20.05 -6.34 -7.83
N VAL A 67 19.87 -5.02 -7.71
CA VAL A 67 20.99 -4.07 -7.74
C VAL A 67 21.84 -4.20 -6.46
N ILE A 68 21.21 -4.35 -5.29
CA ILE A 68 21.93 -4.55 -4.02
C ILE A 68 22.79 -5.83 -4.07
N ASN A 69 22.26 -6.91 -4.64
CA ASN A 69 22.93 -8.21 -4.70
C ASN A 69 23.61 -8.47 -6.05
N TRP A 70 23.90 -7.43 -6.85
CA TRP A 70 24.35 -7.59 -8.23
C TRP A 70 25.62 -8.44 -8.36
N SER A 71 26.52 -8.37 -7.38
CA SER A 71 27.76 -9.17 -7.34
C SER A 71 27.51 -10.68 -7.32
N GLU A 72 26.38 -11.13 -6.76
CA GLU A 72 25.97 -12.54 -6.79
C GLU A 72 25.35 -12.88 -8.14
N TYR A 73 24.52 -11.99 -8.68
CA TYR A 73 23.82 -12.22 -9.94
C TYR A 73 24.75 -12.22 -11.14
N ALA A 74 25.79 -11.37 -11.15
CA ALA A 74 26.78 -11.28 -12.22
C ALA A 74 27.59 -12.57 -12.42
N ARG A 75 27.58 -13.49 -11.44
CA ARG A 75 28.27 -14.78 -11.54
C ARG A 75 27.47 -15.84 -12.29
N PHE A 76 26.17 -15.61 -12.54
CA PHE A 76 25.35 -16.57 -13.27
C PHE A 76 25.54 -16.47 -14.77
N THR A 77 25.55 -17.63 -15.43
CA THR A 77 25.58 -17.71 -16.88
C THR A 77 24.31 -17.12 -17.49
N TRP A 78 24.49 -16.28 -18.50
CA TRP A 78 23.41 -15.78 -19.34
C TRP A 78 23.02 -16.85 -20.35
N TYR A 79 21.84 -17.41 -20.19
CA TYR A 79 21.32 -18.45 -21.06
C TYR A 79 19.79 -18.44 -21.07
N PHE A 80 19.21 -18.27 -22.26
CA PHE A 80 17.79 -18.00 -22.44
C PHE A 80 16.88 -19.23 -22.27
N LEU A 81 17.39 -20.42 -21.94
CA LEU A 81 16.51 -21.56 -21.67
C LEU A 81 15.72 -21.35 -20.35
N PRO A 82 14.38 -21.45 -20.38
CA PRO A 82 13.55 -21.26 -19.20
C PRO A 82 13.59 -22.43 -18.23
N TYR A 83 14.15 -23.57 -18.64
CA TYR A 83 14.35 -24.75 -17.81
C TYR A 83 15.67 -25.44 -18.14
N GLU A 84 16.21 -26.15 -17.16
CA GLU A 84 17.40 -26.97 -17.31
C GLU A 84 17.17 -28.32 -16.62
N ARG A 85 17.46 -29.41 -17.32
CA ARG A 85 17.32 -30.77 -16.78
C ARG A 85 18.67 -31.23 -16.24
N TYR A 86 18.73 -31.55 -14.96
CA TYR A 86 19.86 -32.22 -14.34
C TYR A 86 19.39 -33.56 -13.78
N GLY A 87 19.85 -34.66 -14.39
CA GLY A 87 19.35 -36.00 -14.09
C GLY A 87 17.84 -36.08 -14.29
N ASP A 88 17.13 -36.44 -13.22
CA ASP A 88 15.66 -36.59 -13.22
C ASP A 88 14.91 -35.35 -12.73
N SER A 89 15.63 -34.27 -12.41
CA SER A 89 15.04 -33.02 -11.93
C SER A 89 15.05 -31.93 -13.00
N MET A 90 13.90 -31.25 -13.16
CA MET A 90 13.78 -30.05 -13.98
C MET A 90 13.81 -28.81 -13.11
N TYR A 91 14.79 -27.94 -13.36
CA TYR A 91 14.92 -26.66 -12.68
C TYR A 91 14.43 -25.54 -13.59
N PHE A 92 13.39 -24.85 -13.18
CA PHE A 92 12.86 -23.69 -13.90
C PHE A 92 13.56 -22.40 -13.48
N PHE A 93 13.85 -21.54 -14.45
CA PHE A 93 14.29 -20.15 -14.27
C PHE A 93 15.56 -20.01 -13.41
N ARG A 94 16.51 -20.94 -13.51
CA ARG A 94 17.78 -20.93 -12.75
C ARG A 94 18.79 -19.93 -13.32
N LEU A 95 18.80 -19.79 -14.64
CA LEU A 95 19.77 -19.01 -15.41
C LEU A 95 19.25 -17.58 -15.66
N LEU A 96 20.16 -16.67 -16.02
CA LEU A 96 19.79 -15.33 -16.46
C LEU A 96 19.26 -15.40 -17.91
N PRO A 97 18.23 -14.63 -18.28
CA PRO A 97 17.62 -13.53 -17.50
C PRO A 97 16.47 -13.98 -16.57
N TRP A 98 16.03 -15.23 -16.64
CA TRP A 98 14.82 -15.69 -15.97
C TRP A 98 14.86 -15.58 -14.45
N ARG A 99 16.05 -15.74 -13.86
CA ARG A 99 16.24 -15.54 -12.41
C ARG A 99 15.89 -14.13 -11.94
N LEU A 100 15.97 -13.12 -12.81
CA LEU A 100 15.56 -11.75 -12.49
C LEU A 100 14.05 -11.67 -12.19
N MET A 101 13.25 -12.52 -12.86
CA MET A 101 11.79 -12.57 -12.75
C MET A 101 11.30 -13.44 -11.58
N ARG A 102 12.21 -14.04 -10.81
CA ARG A 102 11.88 -14.93 -9.70
C ARG A 102 11.42 -14.13 -8.47
N VAL A 103 10.18 -13.66 -8.47
CA VAL A 103 9.62 -12.87 -7.33
C VAL A 103 9.27 -13.76 -6.13
N TRP A 104 9.15 -15.07 -6.34
CA TRP A 104 8.77 -16.05 -5.30
C TRP A 104 9.93 -16.57 -4.45
N ASP A 105 11.17 -16.12 -4.69
CA ASP A 105 12.34 -16.49 -3.87
C ASP A 105 12.48 -15.69 -2.58
N GLY A 106 11.58 -14.73 -2.33
CA GLY A 106 11.65 -13.85 -1.17
C GLY A 106 12.68 -12.72 -1.30
N GLY A 107 13.39 -12.64 -2.44
CA GLY A 107 14.37 -11.60 -2.76
C GLY A 107 13.70 -10.30 -3.15
N LEU A 108 13.06 -9.64 -2.18
CA LEU A 108 12.37 -8.36 -2.33
C LEU A 108 12.76 -7.44 -1.18
N THR A 109 13.14 -6.21 -1.51
CA THR A 109 13.29 -5.15 -0.50
C THR A 109 11.91 -4.59 -0.16
N ILE A 110 11.29 -5.14 0.89
CA ILE A 110 9.89 -4.85 1.28
C ILE A 110 9.63 -3.36 1.44
N PHE A 111 10.55 -2.62 2.08
CA PHE A 111 10.38 -1.18 2.30
C PHE A 111 10.30 -0.39 1.00
N VAL A 112 11.20 -0.67 0.06
CA VAL A 112 11.19 -0.06 -1.27
C VAL A 112 9.87 -0.37 -1.99
N ALA A 113 9.34 -1.59 -1.86
CA ALA A 113 8.03 -1.95 -2.40
C ALA A 113 6.91 -1.06 -1.83
N MET A 114 6.91 -0.85 -0.50
CA MET A 114 5.88 -0.05 0.18
C MET A 114 5.96 1.43 -0.20
N ILE A 115 7.17 2.00 -0.32
CA ILE A 115 7.36 3.38 -0.76
C ILE A 115 6.98 3.54 -2.24
N ALA A 116 7.39 2.60 -3.11
CA ALA A 116 6.97 2.61 -4.50
C ALA A 116 5.45 2.51 -4.64
N PHE A 117 4.81 1.58 -3.92
CA PHE A 117 3.35 1.49 -3.84
C PHE A 117 2.71 2.83 -3.45
N LEU A 118 3.24 3.49 -2.42
CA LEU A 118 2.76 4.79 -1.93
C LEU A 118 2.85 5.88 -3.01
N LEU A 119 3.95 5.94 -3.76
CA LEU A 119 4.13 6.92 -4.83
C LEU A 119 3.20 6.66 -6.01
N PHE A 120 3.14 5.41 -6.49
CA PHE A 120 2.30 5.06 -7.63
C PHE A 120 0.82 5.26 -7.31
N ILE A 121 0.35 4.86 -6.13
CA ILE A 121 -1.04 5.05 -5.76
C ILE A 121 -1.37 6.54 -5.62
N THR A 122 -0.45 7.35 -5.08
CA THR A 122 -0.60 8.81 -5.01
C THR A 122 -0.75 9.41 -6.41
N ILE A 123 0.12 9.03 -7.35
CA ILE A 123 0.08 9.49 -8.75
C ILE A 123 -1.23 9.09 -9.42
N LEU A 124 -1.64 7.82 -9.32
CA LEU A 124 -2.86 7.33 -9.96
C LEU A 124 -4.11 8.02 -9.37
N VAL A 125 -4.14 8.21 -8.06
CA VAL A 125 -5.28 8.82 -7.38
C VAL A 125 -5.39 10.32 -7.67
N THR A 126 -4.28 11.04 -7.65
CA THR A 126 -4.27 12.51 -7.83
C THR A 126 -4.28 12.93 -9.30
N LEU A 127 -3.48 12.30 -10.17
CA LEU A 127 -3.33 12.71 -11.57
C LEU A 127 -4.31 12.01 -12.51
N VAL A 128 -4.48 10.69 -12.36
CA VAL A 128 -5.33 9.89 -13.27
C VAL A 128 -6.80 9.95 -12.86
N LYS A 129 -7.10 9.57 -11.62
CA LYS A 129 -8.49 9.53 -11.11
C LYS A 129 -8.99 10.88 -10.60
N LYS A 130 -8.08 11.84 -10.35
CA LYS A 130 -8.38 13.21 -9.87
C LYS A 130 -9.28 13.22 -8.63
N TRP A 131 -9.07 12.28 -7.72
CA TRP A 131 -9.81 12.24 -6.46
C TRP A 131 -9.31 13.33 -5.52
N ARG A 132 -10.23 13.90 -4.73
CA ARG A 132 -9.87 14.87 -3.69
C ARG A 132 -8.95 14.21 -2.68
N TRP A 133 -7.75 14.76 -2.51
CA TRP A 133 -6.68 14.17 -1.73
C TRP A 133 -7.09 13.92 -0.28
N TYR A 134 -7.84 14.85 0.31
CA TYR A 134 -8.28 14.71 1.70
C TYR A 134 -9.15 13.47 1.97
N GLN A 135 -9.80 12.92 0.94
CA GLN A 135 -10.70 11.76 1.06
C GLN A 135 -9.94 10.43 1.02
N VAL A 136 -8.74 10.42 0.46
CA VAL A 136 -8.00 9.22 0.05
C VAL A 136 -6.63 9.12 0.71
N TYR A 137 -6.13 10.23 1.29
CA TYR A 137 -4.86 10.30 1.99
C TYR A 137 -4.69 9.22 3.07
N PHE A 138 -5.59 9.18 4.05
CA PHE A 138 -5.51 8.21 5.15
C PHE A 138 -5.68 6.76 4.68
N PRO A 139 -6.66 6.42 3.81
CA PRO A 139 -6.76 5.08 3.24
C PRO A 139 -5.48 4.61 2.54
N VAL A 140 -4.82 5.49 1.76
CA VAL A 140 -3.55 5.20 1.08
C VAL A 140 -2.44 4.92 2.09
N PHE A 141 -2.22 5.84 3.03
CA PHE A 141 -1.13 5.72 3.99
C PHE A 141 -1.32 4.52 4.93
N PHE A 142 -2.53 4.31 5.46
CA PHE A 142 -2.80 3.18 6.35
C PHE A 142 -2.73 1.83 5.64
N SER A 143 -3.14 1.75 4.37
CA SER A 143 -2.94 0.54 3.58
C SER A 143 -1.45 0.18 3.51
N MET A 144 -0.61 1.16 3.16
CA MET A 144 0.84 0.98 3.09
C MET A 144 1.41 0.55 4.44
N ILE A 145 1.01 1.22 5.53
CA ILE A 145 1.51 0.93 6.88
C ILE A 145 1.14 -0.46 7.37
N VAL A 146 -0.09 -0.92 7.15
CA VAL A 146 -0.48 -2.26 7.60
C VAL A 146 0.24 -3.31 6.78
N MET A 147 0.39 -3.09 5.47
CA MET A 147 1.16 -3.99 4.64
C MET A 147 2.62 -4.08 5.11
N LEU A 148 3.26 -2.94 5.42
CA LEU A 148 4.60 -2.89 5.99
C LEU A 148 4.66 -3.58 7.37
N GLY A 149 3.71 -3.27 8.25
CA GLY A 149 3.65 -3.80 9.61
C GLY A 149 3.50 -5.32 9.65
N ILE A 150 2.58 -5.88 8.85
CA ILE A 150 2.41 -7.33 8.75
C ILE A 150 3.65 -7.97 8.10
N SER A 151 4.28 -7.31 7.13
CA SER A 151 5.52 -7.80 6.53
C SER A 151 6.65 -7.89 7.56
N TYR A 152 6.79 -6.92 8.46
CA TYR A 152 7.77 -7.01 9.55
C TYR A 152 7.45 -8.08 10.58
N ILE A 153 6.18 -8.29 10.92
CA ILE A 153 5.79 -9.40 11.80
C ILE A 153 6.20 -10.71 11.14
N TYR A 154 5.92 -10.89 9.86
CA TYR A 154 6.31 -12.08 9.11
C TYR A 154 7.83 -12.28 9.06
N MET A 155 8.59 -11.27 8.68
CA MET A 155 10.06 -11.35 8.63
C MET A 155 10.68 -11.57 10.01
N GLY A 156 10.14 -10.93 11.04
CA GLY A 156 10.56 -11.13 12.43
C GLY A 156 10.29 -12.56 12.92
N LEU A 157 9.16 -13.17 12.52
CA LEU A 157 8.85 -14.56 12.83
C LEU A 157 9.80 -15.55 12.13
N LEU A 158 10.18 -15.29 10.88
CA LEU A 158 11.12 -16.14 10.14
C LEU A 158 12.54 -16.08 10.71
N ASN A 159 13.01 -14.87 11.00
CA ASN A 159 14.38 -14.60 11.43
C ASN A 159 14.58 -14.64 12.95
N GLU A 160 13.55 -15.01 13.72
CA GLU A 160 13.54 -14.96 15.19
C GLU A 160 13.89 -13.56 15.76
N ASN A 161 13.59 -12.50 15.00
CA ASN A 161 13.88 -11.13 15.40
C ASN A 161 12.67 -10.50 16.10
N THR A 162 12.73 -10.47 17.44
CA THR A 162 11.68 -9.90 18.29
C THR A 162 11.49 -8.40 18.06
N GLU A 163 12.55 -7.67 17.71
CA GLU A 163 12.46 -6.23 17.47
C GLU A 163 11.61 -5.92 16.25
N TRP A 164 11.80 -6.66 15.15
CA TRP A 164 10.99 -6.51 13.93
C TRP A 164 9.53 -6.87 14.18
N MET A 165 9.27 -7.91 14.98
CA MET A 165 7.91 -8.26 15.37
C MET A 165 7.23 -7.12 16.14
N ILE A 166 7.93 -6.51 17.11
CA ILE A 166 7.41 -5.38 17.89
C ILE A 166 7.16 -4.18 17.00
N GLN A 167 8.12 -3.83 16.13
CA GLN A 167 7.96 -2.72 15.17
C GLN A 167 6.75 -2.94 14.26
N GLY A 168 6.59 -4.13 13.70
CA GLY A 168 5.46 -4.47 12.85
C GLY A 168 4.11 -4.42 13.58
N ALA A 169 4.07 -4.85 14.84
CA ALA A 169 2.89 -4.74 15.69
C ALA A 169 2.53 -3.27 15.96
N VAL A 170 3.51 -2.43 16.32
CA VAL A 170 3.30 -0.99 16.52
C VAL A 170 2.72 -0.34 15.27
N LEU A 171 3.27 -0.60 14.09
CA LEU A 171 2.77 -0.06 12.83
C LEU A 171 1.33 -0.51 12.54
N SER A 172 1.01 -1.77 12.77
CA SER A 172 -0.32 -2.34 12.50
C SER A 172 -1.41 -1.78 13.43
N VAL A 173 -1.04 -1.33 14.64
CA VAL A 173 -1.98 -0.75 15.62
C VAL A 173 -2.39 0.69 15.27
N ILE A 174 -1.57 1.42 14.51
CA ILE A 174 -1.79 2.85 14.23
C ILE A 174 -3.13 3.13 13.52
N PRO A 175 -3.53 2.40 12.47
CA PRO A 175 -4.85 2.59 11.87
C PRO A 175 -6.01 2.24 12.81
N ILE A 176 -5.81 1.32 13.75
CA ILE A 176 -6.80 0.97 14.78
C ILE A 176 -7.00 2.15 15.72
N ILE A 177 -5.90 2.77 16.19
CA ILE A 177 -5.95 3.98 17.02
C ILE A 177 -6.72 5.07 16.28
N PHE A 178 -6.37 5.36 15.03
CA PHE A 178 -7.07 6.38 14.24
C PHE A 178 -8.56 6.08 14.08
N TRP A 179 -8.92 4.82 13.83
CA TRP A 179 -10.31 4.40 13.73
C TRP A 179 -11.07 4.62 15.04
N ILE A 180 -10.49 4.26 16.19
CA ILE A 180 -11.08 4.50 17.52
C ILE A 180 -11.27 6.02 17.74
N THR A 181 -10.25 6.82 17.46
CA THR A 181 -10.34 8.29 17.57
C THR A 181 -11.44 8.85 16.67
N SER A 182 -11.58 8.33 15.45
CA SER A 182 -12.64 8.75 14.53
C SER A 182 -14.04 8.49 15.11
N LYS A 183 -14.24 7.32 15.74
CA LYS A 183 -15.52 6.93 16.37
C LYS A 183 -15.81 7.78 17.61
N PHE A 184 -14.80 8.05 18.42
CA PHE A 184 -14.94 8.94 19.58
C PHE A 184 -15.37 10.35 19.14
N LEU A 185 -14.72 10.92 18.13
CA LEU A 185 -15.06 12.24 17.60
C LEU A 185 -16.47 12.32 16.98
N LEU A 186 -17.00 11.21 16.44
CA LEU A 186 -18.39 11.15 15.97
C LEU A 186 -19.39 11.38 17.13
N VAL A 187 -19.08 10.90 18.32
CA VAL A 187 -19.93 11.05 19.52
C VAL A 187 -19.75 12.44 20.15
N SER A 188 -18.51 12.93 20.24
CA SER A 188 -18.21 14.18 20.96
C SER A 188 -18.56 15.45 20.18
N ILE A 189 -18.51 15.45 18.84
CA ILE A 189 -18.64 16.68 18.03
C ILE A 189 -19.82 16.60 17.07
N LYS A 190 -20.90 17.35 17.37
CA LYS A 190 -22.11 17.43 16.54
C LYS A 190 -21.89 18.18 15.22
N ASN A 191 -21.02 19.20 15.20
CA ASN A 191 -20.74 19.97 13.98
C ASN A 191 -19.82 19.19 13.03
N GLY A 192 -20.40 18.71 11.92
CA GLY A 192 -19.69 17.88 10.93
C GLY A 192 -18.48 18.54 10.28
N VAL A 193 -18.46 19.87 10.11
CA VAL A 193 -17.35 20.59 9.48
C VAL A 193 -16.16 20.68 10.45
N LYS A 194 -16.40 21.11 11.70
CA LYS A 194 -15.38 21.15 12.76
C LYS A 194 -14.79 19.76 13.00
N ARG A 195 -15.65 18.73 13.10
CA ARG A 195 -15.23 17.34 13.27
C ARG A 195 -14.27 16.87 12.18
N ARG A 196 -14.59 17.16 10.91
CA ARG A 196 -13.75 16.78 9.78
C ARG A 196 -12.37 17.43 9.84
N LYS A 197 -12.31 18.74 10.13
CA LYS A 197 -11.02 19.45 10.26
C LYS A 197 -10.16 18.87 11.38
N ILE A 198 -10.74 18.63 12.56
CA ILE A 198 -10.04 18.04 13.70
C ILE A 198 -9.49 16.65 13.35
N LEU A 199 -10.29 15.80 12.72
CA LEU A 199 -9.87 14.46 12.30
C LEU A 199 -8.72 14.52 11.30
N VAL A 200 -8.75 15.47 10.36
CA VAL A 200 -7.66 15.68 9.39
C VAL A 200 -6.37 16.12 10.09
N TYR A 201 -6.43 17.05 11.04
CA TYR A 201 -5.22 17.49 11.78
C TYR A 201 -4.62 16.40 12.66
N ILE A 202 -5.46 15.65 13.39
CA ILE A 202 -5.00 14.51 14.20
C ILE A 202 -4.38 13.44 13.29
N GLY A 203 -5.03 13.15 12.16
CA GLY A 203 -4.54 12.21 11.18
C GLY A 203 -3.19 12.63 10.60
N ALA A 204 -3.05 13.88 10.18
CA ALA A 204 -1.78 14.42 9.67
C ALA A 204 -0.66 14.26 10.70
N LEU A 205 -0.89 14.68 11.96
CA LEU A 205 0.07 14.51 13.05
C LEU A 205 0.47 13.04 13.25
N LEU A 206 -0.49 12.13 13.22
CA LEU A 206 -0.23 10.70 13.35
C LEU A 206 0.59 10.16 12.17
N VAL A 207 0.29 10.59 10.93
CA VAL A 207 1.06 10.23 9.74
C VAL A 207 2.49 10.76 9.82
N THR A 208 2.67 12.02 10.22
CA THR A 208 4.00 12.63 10.41
C THR A 208 4.80 11.88 11.47
N LEU A 209 4.23 11.63 12.67
CA LEU A 209 4.90 10.89 13.75
C LEU A 209 5.28 9.49 13.31
N THR A 210 4.41 8.81 12.56
CA THR A 210 4.71 7.45 12.10
C THR A 210 5.78 7.44 11.03
N SER A 211 5.77 8.41 10.12
CA SER A 211 6.82 8.54 9.09
C SER A 211 8.17 8.83 9.72
N ILE A 212 8.22 9.70 10.74
CA ILE A 212 9.43 9.96 11.53
C ILE A 212 9.89 8.69 12.25
N TYR A 213 8.98 7.94 12.86
CA TYR A 213 9.32 6.69 13.55
C TYR A 213 9.94 5.65 12.60
N ILE A 214 9.32 5.42 11.43
CA ILE A 214 9.84 4.50 10.41
C ILE A 214 11.22 4.98 9.95
N SER A 215 11.36 6.26 9.65
CA SER A 215 12.62 6.84 9.18
C SER A 215 13.74 6.72 10.21
N TYR A 216 13.44 7.03 11.48
CA TYR A 216 14.38 6.89 12.58
C TYR A 216 14.86 5.44 12.72
N ARG A 217 13.96 4.46 12.65
CA ARG A 217 14.33 3.04 12.72
C ARG A 217 15.28 2.64 11.58
N TYR A 218 14.97 3.03 10.35
CA TYR A 218 15.84 2.74 9.22
C TYR A 218 17.19 3.46 9.29
N LEU A 219 17.26 4.68 9.85
CA LEU A 219 18.53 5.41 9.96
C LEU A 219 19.44 4.90 11.08
N LEU A 220 18.92 4.11 12.02
CA LEU A 220 19.73 3.43 13.05
C LEU A 220 20.39 2.16 12.53
N ASP A 221 19.78 1.52 11.52
CA ASP A 221 20.28 0.28 10.94
C ASP A 221 21.23 0.58 9.76
N ASP A 222 22.16 -0.33 9.47
CA ASP A 222 23.02 -0.25 8.27
C ASP A 222 22.19 -0.51 7.01
N VAL A 223 21.61 0.56 6.45
CA VAL A 223 20.70 0.51 5.31
C VAL A 223 21.41 0.55 3.97
N SER A 224 20.83 -0.17 3.01
CA SER A 224 21.24 -0.06 1.61
C SER A 224 20.93 1.34 1.04
N GLN A 225 21.63 1.75 -0.01
CA GLN A 225 21.39 3.04 -0.68
C GLN A 225 19.93 3.20 -1.16
N PHE A 226 19.29 2.13 -1.63
CA PHE A 226 17.89 2.16 -2.04
C PHE A 226 16.93 2.40 -0.87
N GLU A 227 17.22 1.81 0.29
CA GLU A 227 16.44 2.03 1.50
C GLU A 227 16.63 3.46 2.01
N LEU A 228 17.85 3.99 2.00
CA LEU A 228 18.12 5.39 2.35
C LEU A 228 17.35 6.36 1.43
N ILE A 229 17.37 6.15 0.12
CA ILE A 229 16.57 6.94 -0.84
C ILE A 229 15.08 6.81 -0.52
N SER A 230 14.62 5.61 -0.16
CA SER A 230 13.21 5.36 0.21
C SER A 230 12.82 6.09 1.51
N VAL A 231 13.72 6.18 2.50
CA VAL A 231 13.51 6.97 3.74
C VAL A 231 13.38 8.45 3.42
N ILE A 232 14.32 9.01 2.64
CA ILE A 232 14.28 10.42 2.24
C ILE A 232 12.98 10.70 1.47
N THR A 233 12.60 9.80 0.58
CA THR A 233 11.37 9.90 -0.21
C THR A 233 10.13 9.84 0.67
N LEU A 234 10.10 8.98 1.69
CA LEU A 234 8.99 8.94 2.65
C LEU A 234 8.86 10.26 3.40
N ILE A 235 9.94 10.83 3.92
CA ILE A 235 9.92 12.11 4.65
C ILE A 235 9.43 13.24 3.75
N LEU A 236 9.97 13.35 2.54
CA LEU A 236 9.58 14.38 1.58
C LEU A 236 8.12 14.21 1.15
N TRP A 237 7.72 12.98 0.85
CA TRP A 237 6.34 12.67 0.48
C TRP A 237 5.39 13.05 1.61
N THR A 238 5.68 12.68 2.85
CA THR A 238 4.84 13.01 4.01
C THR A 238 4.71 14.52 4.19
N ALA A 239 5.82 15.26 4.16
CA ALA A 239 5.79 16.72 4.28
C ALA A 239 4.94 17.39 3.18
N VAL A 240 5.16 17.01 1.92
CA VAL A 240 4.42 17.58 0.77
C VAL A 240 2.93 17.20 0.85
N MET A 241 2.63 15.94 1.16
CA MET A 241 1.25 15.45 1.16
C MET A 241 0.43 15.95 2.35
N ASP A 242 1.05 16.15 3.52
CA ASP A 242 0.42 16.82 4.67
C ASP A 242 0.07 18.28 4.34
N ILE A 243 0.96 19.01 3.66
CA ILE A 243 0.67 20.39 3.20
C ILE A 243 -0.51 20.38 2.21
N LEU A 244 -0.48 19.50 1.20
CA LEU A 244 -1.55 19.38 0.23
C LEU A 244 -2.89 19.00 0.88
N LEU A 245 -2.85 18.13 1.89
CA LEU A 245 -4.02 17.75 2.68
C LEU A 245 -4.64 18.95 3.40
N ILE A 246 -3.81 19.77 4.06
CA ILE A 246 -4.25 20.97 4.80
C ILE A 246 -4.81 22.03 3.84
N ILE A 247 -4.24 22.16 2.64
CA ILE A 247 -4.78 23.06 1.61
C ILE A 247 -6.15 22.55 1.14
N ASP A 248 -6.26 21.26 0.80
CA ASP A 248 -7.48 20.68 0.23
C ASP A 248 -8.66 20.71 1.21
N ILE A 249 -8.43 20.51 2.52
CA ILE A 249 -9.51 20.57 3.53
C ILE A 249 -10.05 21.99 3.76
N ASN A 250 -9.23 23.02 3.50
CA ASN A 250 -9.63 24.42 3.69
C ASN A 250 -10.25 25.04 2.44
N ARG A 251 -10.26 24.33 1.30
CA ARG A 251 -10.95 24.81 0.09
C ARG A 251 -12.47 24.87 0.31
N PRO A 252 -13.13 25.97 -0.09
CA PRO A 252 -14.58 26.06 0.00
C PRO A 252 -15.23 24.99 -0.89
N ASN A 253 -16.26 24.32 -0.37
CA ASN A 253 -17.06 23.41 -1.19
C ASN A 253 -17.85 24.25 -2.19
N VAL A 254 -17.35 24.35 -3.42
CA VAL A 254 -18.14 24.86 -4.53
C VAL A 254 -19.15 23.77 -4.89
N THR A 255 -20.36 23.89 -4.37
CA THR A 255 -21.51 23.13 -4.89
C THR A 255 -21.79 23.67 -6.28
N ILE A 256 -21.30 22.97 -7.31
CA ILE A 256 -21.78 23.17 -8.67
C ILE A 256 -23.23 22.69 -8.65
N GLU A 257 -24.17 23.61 -8.54
CA GLU A 257 -25.56 23.34 -8.85
C GLU A 257 -25.60 22.86 -10.29
N ARG A 258 -25.73 21.54 -10.49
CA ARG A 258 -26.09 21.00 -11.80
C ARG A 258 -27.51 21.50 -12.06
N LEU A 259 -27.64 22.55 -12.85
CA LEU A 259 -28.86 22.86 -13.59
C LEU A 259 -29.12 21.69 -14.56
N SER A 260 -29.64 20.58 -14.06
CA SER A 260 -30.25 19.54 -14.89
C SER A 260 -31.69 19.96 -15.17
N SER A 261 -31.84 21.01 -15.97
CA SER A 261 -33.11 21.35 -16.62
C SER A 261 -32.95 21.24 -18.12
N VAL A 262 -32.59 20.04 -18.60
CA VAL A 262 -33.05 19.60 -19.91
C VAL A 262 -33.95 18.41 -19.62
N ARG A 263 -35.23 18.75 -19.47
CA ARG A 263 -36.38 17.86 -19.46
C ARG A 263 -36.13 16.78 -20.53
N ALA A 264 -36.00 15.53 -20.12
CA ALA A 264 -36.26 14.44 -21.05
C ALA A 264 -37.69 14.66 -21.55
N VAL A 265 -37.82 15.01 -22.82
CA VAL A 265 -39.12 14.99 -23.48
C VAL A 265 -39.43 13.51 -23.62
N ASP A 266 -40.28 13.00 -22.74
CA ASP A 266 -41.02 11.76 -22.97
C ASP A 266 -41.82 11.96 -24.25
N ILE A 267 -41.30 11.45 -25.36
CA ILE A 267 -42.12 11.19 -26.53
C ILE A 267 -42.75 9.82 -26.27
N GLU A 268 -43.90 9.84 -25.60
CA GLU A 268 -44.85 8.74 -25.59
C GLU A 268 -45.32 8.48 -27.03
N ILE A 269 -44.59 7.64 -27.77
CA ILE A 269 -45.10 7.08 -29.04
C ILE A 269 -45.98 5.89 -28.66
N ASN A 270 -47.22 6.17 -28.29
CA ASN A 270 -48.24 5.14 -28.21
C ASN A 270 -49.62 5.71 -28.51
N GLN A 271 -50.01 5.71 -29.80
CA GLN A 271 -51.40 5.59 -30.33
C GLN A 271 -51.44 5.76 -31.87
N PRO A 272 -52.46 5.25 -32.59
CA PRO A 272 -52.58 3.86 -33.06
C PRO A 272 -52.63 3.74 -34.61
N ILE A 273 -52.62 2.50 -35.10
CA ILE A 273 -52.63 2.09 -36.52
C ILE A 273 -53.93 2.51 -37.25
N LYS A 274 -53.78 3.04 -38.47
CA LYS A 274 -54.65 2.88 -39.68
C LYS A 274 -53.68 2.91 -40.88
N LEU A 275 -53.66 2.03 -41.87
CA LEU A 275 -54.65 1.13 -42.48
C LEU A 275 -54.14 -0.32 -42.50
#